data_AF-A0A521DPQ3-F1
#
_entry.id   AF-A0A521DPQ3-F1
#
_cell.length_a   1.000
_cell.length_b   1.000
_cell.length_c   1.000
_cell.angle_alpha   90.00
_cell.angle_beta   90.00
_cell.angle_gamma   90.00
#
_symmetry.space_group_name_H-M   'P 1'
#
loop_
_entity.id
_entity.type
_entity.pdbx_description
1 polymer ?
#
loop_
_entity_poly.entity_id
_entity_poly.type
_entity_poly.pdbx_seq_one_letter_code
_entity_poly.pdbx_strand_id
1 'polypeptide(L)'
;MKEIKIWLLDAGSALACLAVLILASCDRSSGDKVTGTYVSTESGEYSISKDTLLILNVDGEKDYRVIRRSGFQKIRSGKLQPEEIKVQEFFGKYDAETAILAIEGEDKRIRFFAGGKSLLLVKREYQKVLEP
;
A
#
# COMPACT_ATOMS: atom_id res chain seq x y z
N MET A 1 -4.71 4.93 71.12
CA MET A 1 -5.59 4.24 70.15
C MET A 1 -6.25 5.30 69.28
N LYS A 2 -5.94 5.30 67.97
CA LYS A 2 -6.66 5.87 66.80
C LYS A 2 -7.14 7.34 66.87
N GLU A 3 -7.01 8.18 65.85
CA GLU A 3 -7.37 8.01 64.43
C GLU A 3 -6.53 8.95 63.55
N ILE A 4 -6.13 8.47 62.37
CA ILE A 4 -5.48 9.26 61.32
C ILE A 4 -6.59 9.70 60.36
N LYS A 5 -6.81 11.02 60.23
CA LYS A 5 -7.69 11.60 59.20
C LYS A 5 -6.85 12.13 58.04
N ILE A 6 -6.84 11.38 56.94
CA ILE A 6 -6.31 11.78 55.63
C ILE A 6 -7.36 12.67 54.97
N TRP A 7 -6.97 13.90 54.63
CA TRP A 7 -7.82 14.85 53.90
C TRP A 7 -7.98 14.42 52.44
N LEU A 8 -9.21 14.57 51.93
CA LEU A 8 -9.63 14.26 50.58
C LEU A 8 -8.77 14.99 49.53
N LEU A 9 -8.36 14.23 48.53
CA LEU A 9 -7.75 14.71 47.29
C LEU A 9 -8.82 15.41 46.45
N ASP A 10 -8.55 16.65 46.04
CA ASP A 10 -9.46 17.50 45.28
C ASP A 10 -9.88 16.90 43.92
N ALA A 11 -11.19 16.81 43.71
CA ALA A 11 -11.86 16.27 42.53
C ALA A 11 -11.72 17.12 41.24
N GLY A 12 -10.77 18.06 41.19
CA GLY A 12 -10.57 18.98 40.07
C GLY A 12 -9.56 18.51 39.01
N SER A 13 -8.66 17.58 39.34
CA SER A 13 -7.54 17.22 38.46
C SER A 13 -7.83 16.08 37.47
N ALA A 14 -8.94 15.36 37.63
CA ALA A 14 -9.23 14.17 36.81
C ALA A 14 -9.84 14.52 35.43
N LEU A 15 -10.55 15.66 35.32
CA LEU A 15 -11.26 16.02 34.08
C LEU A 15 -10.33 16.61 33.00
N ALA A 16 -9.22 17.23 33.39
CA ALA A 16 -8.28 17.87 32.46
C ALA A 16 -7.36 16.87 31.74
N CYS A 17 -7.03 15.74 32.38
CA CYS A 17 -6.17 14.72 31.76
C CYS A 17 -6.89 13.89 30.69
N LEU A 18 -8.23 13.81 30.72
CA LEU A 18 -8.99 13.02 29.77
C LEU A 18 -9.19 13.74 28.41
N ALA A 19 -9.14 15.07 28.39
CA ALA A 19 -9.33 15.85 27.17
C ALA A 19 -8.08 15.89 26.25
N VAL A 20 -6.88 15.68 26.79
CA VAL A 20 -5.61 15.79 26.03
C VAL A 20 -5.32 14.53 25.19
N LEU A 21 -5.94 13.38 25.49
CA LEU A 21 -5.74 12.13 24.75
C LEU A 21 -6.56 12.02 23.45
N ILE A 22 -7.48 12.94 23.18
CA ILE A 22 -8.40 12.85 22.03
C ILE A 22 -7.81 13.48 20.75
N LEU A 23 -6.66 14.17 20.82
CA LEU A 23 -6.13 14.96 19.70
C LEU A 23 -5.00 14.31 18.88
N ALA A 24 -4.67 13.03 19.12
CA ALA A 24 -3.54 12.36 18.45
C ALA A 24 -3.93 11.32 17.37
N SER A 25 -5.20 11.21 17.00
CA SER A 25 -5.62 10.32 15.89
C SER A 25 -5.77 11.10 14.59
N CYS A 26 -4.65 11.59 14.06
CA CYS A 26 -4.59 12.06 12.68
C CYS A 26 -4.39 10.84 11.79
N ASP A 27 -5.49 10.16 11.46
CA ASP A 27 -5.47 9.06 10.51
C ASP A 27 -5.31 9.68 9.11
N ARG A 28 -4.05 9.88 8.68
CA ARG A 28 -3.78 10.18 7.27
C ARG A 28 -4.31 8.99 6.48
N SER A 29 -5.44 9.23 5.80
CA SER A 29 -6.09 8.35 4.81
C SER A 29 -5.13 7.25 4.37
N SER A 30 -5.42 6.01 4.78
CA SER A 30 -4.65 4.84 4.37
C SER A 30 -4.57 4.71 2.84
N GLY A 31 -5.46 5.38 2.10
CA GLY A 31 -5.47 5.37 0.64
C GLY A 31 -4.32 6.13 -0.02
N ASP A 32 -3.79 7.17 0.62
CA ASP A 32 -2.62 7.89 0.09
C ASP A 32 -1.36 7.02 0.13
N LYS A 33 -1.27 6.10 1.11
CA LYS A 33 -0.08 5.27 1.30
C LYS A 33 0.10 4.25 0.19
N VAL A 34 -0.99 3.68 -0.31
CA VAL A 34 -0.97 2.61 -1.33
C VAL A 34 -1.01 3.14 -2.76
N THR A 35 -1.45 4.37 -2.97
CA THR A 35 -1.40 5.07 -4.26
C THR A 35 0.03 5.32 -4.71
N GLY A 36 0.32 5.20 -6.00
CA GLY A 36 1.63 5.52 -6.59
C GLY A 36 2.09 4.55 -7.67
N THR A 37 3.34 4.73 -8.09
CA THR A 37 3.99 3.92 -9.11
C THR A 37 4.89 2.87 -8.49
N TYR A 38 4.72 1.62 -8.90
CA TYR A 38 5.48 0.47 -8.45
C TYR A 38 6.15 -0.21 -9.65
N VAL A 39 7.39 -0.63 -9.47
CA VAL A 39 8.18 -1.24 -10.55
C VAL A 39 8.73 -2.59 -10.12
N SER A 40 8.85 -3.49 -11.10
CA SER A 40 9.44 -4.81 -10.93
C SER A 40 10.23 -5.19 -12.17
N THR A 41 11.48 -5.60 -11.99
CA THR A 41 12.34 -6.07 -13.08
C THR A 41 12.83 -7.47 -12.76
N GLU A 42 12.70 -8.38 -13.72
CA GLU A 42 13.26 -9.73 -13.64
C GLU A 42 14.03 -10.00 -14.93
N SER A 43 15.22 -10.58 -14.82
CA SER A 43 16.05 -10.97 -15.96
C SER A 43 16.55 -12.40 -15.78
N GLY A 44 16.59 -13.15 -16.87
CA GLY A 44 17.20 -14.47 -16.93
C GLY A 44 17.93 -14.65 -18.26
N GLU A 45 18.43 -15.87 -18.50
CA GLU A 45 19.22 -16.20 -19.69
C GLU A 45 18.48 -15.95 -21.01
N TYR A 46 17.16 -16.14 -21.01
CA TYR A 46 16.33 -16.11 -22.21
C TYR A 46 15.50 -14.84 -22.37
N SER A 47 15.40 -14.01 -21.34
CA SER A 47 14.52 -12.84 -21.38
C SER A 47 14.74 -11.83 -20.28
N ILE A 48 14.29 -10.61 -20.54
CA ILE A 48 14.14 -9.54 -19.56
C ILE A 48 12.66 -9.17 -19.50
N SER A 49 12.12 -9.02 -18.30
CA SER A 49 10.76 -8.52 -18.07
C SER A 49 10.81 -7.29 -17.16
N LYS A 50 10.08 -6.25 -17.56
CA LYS A 50 9.90 -5.02 -16.79
C LYS A 50 8.42 -4.81 -16.60
N ASP A 51 8.01 -4.50 -15.39
CA ASP A 51 6.60 -4.29 -15.09
C ASP A 51 6.44 -3.02 -14.28
N THR A 52 5.45 -2.22 -14.64
CA THR A 52 5.08 -0.99 -13.93
C THR A 52 3.60 -1.08 -13.58
N LEU A 53 3.31 -0.92 -12.29
CA LEU A 53 1.96 -0.80 -11.77
C LEU A 53 1.74 0.62 -11.29
N LEU A 54 0.75 1.29 -11.84
CA LEU A 54 0.26 2.57 -11.35
C LEU A 54 -1.05 2.32 -10.60
N ILE A 55 -1.09 2.67 -9.32
CA ILE A 55 -2.25 2.53 -8.45
C ILE A 55 -2.77 3.93 -8.15
N LEU A 56 -4.03 4.19 -8.52
CA LEU A 56 -4.72 5.46 -8.36
C LEU A 56 -5.95 5.25 -7.50
N ASN A 57 -6.17 6.12 -6.52
CA ASN A 57 -7.46 6.20 -5.84
C ASN A 57 -8.49 6.81 -6.80
N VAL A 58 -9.70 6.26 -6.83
CA VAL A 58 -10.83 6.74 -7.65
C VAL A 58 -11.92 7.18 -6.68
N ASP A 59 -12.49 8.38 -6.90
CA ASP A 59 -13.52 9.05 -6.09
C ASP A 59 -14.24 8.13 -5.07
N GLY A 60 -13.64 8.04 -3.87
CA GLY A 60 -14.02 7.12 -2.80
C GLY A 60 -12.79 6.58 -2.05
N GLU A 61 -12.81 6.53 -0.72
CA GLU A 61 -11.61 6.18 0.08
C GLU A 61 -11.05 4.77 -0.20
N LYS A 62 -11.88 3.87 -0.75
CA LYS A 62 -11.55 2.44 -0.91
C LYS A 62 -11.51 1.94 -2.34
N ASP A 63 -11.88 2.74 -3.33
CA ASP A 63 -11.92 2.31 -4.74
C ASP A 63 -10.64 2.74 -5.46
N TYR A 64 -10.07 1.82 -6.25
CA TYR A 64 -8.77 2.00 -6.89
C TYR A 64 -8.79 1.55 -8.34
N ARG A 65 -8.12 2.33 -9.17
CA ARG A 65 -7.76 1.99 -10.55
C ARG A 65 -6.31 1.54 -10.57
N VAL A 66 -6.06 0.39 -11.18
CA VAL A 66 -4.72 -0.19 -11.33
C VAL A 66 -4.40 -0.31 -12.80
N ILE A 67 -3.35 0.39 -13.24
CA ILE A 67 -2.85 0.33 -14.62
C ILE A 67 -1.53 -0.44 -14.60
N ARG A 68 -1.48 -1.58 -15.27
CA ARG A 68 -0.30 -2.43 -15.41
C ARG A 68 0.28 -2.30 -16.81
N ARG A 69 1.56 -1.94 -16.90
CA ARG A 69 2.34 -1.93 -18.13
C ARG A 69 3.49 -2.92 -18.02
N SER A 70 3.35 -4.04 -18.72
CA SER A 70 4.35 -5.11 -18.76
C SER A 70 5.11 -5.07 -20.08
N GLY A 71 6.42 -4.94 -20.00
CA GLY A 71 7.37 -5.11 -21.09
C GLY A 71 8.08 -6.46 -21.00
N PHE A 72 8.21 -7.15 -22.13
CA PHE A 72 8.91 -8.42 -22.24
C PHE A 72 9.85 -8.40 -23.43
N GLN A 73 11.10 -8.81 -23.22
CA GLN A 73 12.12 -8.82 -24.24
C GLN A 73 12.84 -10.16 -24.26
N LYS A 74 12.82 -10.86 -25.40
CA LYS A 74 13.50 -12.14 -25.58
C LYS A 74 14.99 -11.91 -25.84
N ILE A 75 15.83 -12.82 -25.37
CA ILE A 75 17.25 -12.91 -25.72
C ILE A 75 17.41 -14.11 -26.66
N ARG A 76 17.96 -13.88 -27.85
CA ARG A 76 18.28 -14.94 -28.81
C ARG A 76 19.72 -14.79 -29.29
N SER A 77 20.53 -15.83 -29.11
CA SER A 77 21.96 -15.81 -29.46
C SER A 77 22.70 -14.61 -28.87
N GLY A 78 22.41 -14.28 -27.60
CA GLY A 78 22.98 -13.12 -26.89
C GLY A 78 22.44 -11.76 -27.34
N LYS A 79 21.46 -11.71 -28.26
CA LYS A 79 20.88 -10.46 -28.77
C LYS A 79 19.46 -10.25 -28.27
N LEU A 80 19.21 -9.05 -27.74
CA LEU A 80 17.88 -8.60 -27.39
C LEU A 80 17.01 -8.47 -28.65
N GLN A 81 15.83 -9.06 -28.59
CA GLN A 81 14.79 -8.92 -29.62
C GLN A 81 13.97 -7.64 -29.35
N PRO A 82 13.10 -7.22 -30.27
CA PRO A 82 12.15 -6.13 -29.98
C PRO A 82 11.34 -6.40 -28.70
N GLU A 83 11.06 -5.34 -27.95
CA GLU A 83 10.25 -5.42 -26.72
C GLU A 83 8.76 -5.55 -27.07
N GLU A 84 8.09 -6.49 -26.43
CA GLU A 84 6.64 -6.68 -26.48
C GLU A 84 6.02 -5.97 -25.26
N ILE A 85 5.09 -5.02 -25.49
CA ILE A 85 4.44 -4.25 -24.43
C ILE A 85 2.97 -4.62 -24.34
N LYS A 86 2.51 -4.91 -23.12
CA LYS A 86 1.10 -5.11 -22.80
C LYS A 86 0.65 -4.13 -21.74
N VAL A 87 -0.48 -3.46 -21.98
CA VAL A 87 -1.15 -2.59 -21.01
C VAL A 87 -2.45 -3.25 -20.60
N GLN A 88 -2.72 -3.26 -19.29
CA GLN A 88 -3.96 -3.75 -18.71
C GLN A 88 -4.44 -2.76 -17.67
N GLU A 89 -5.76 -2.65 -17.55
CA GLU A 89 -6.40 -1.80 -16.58
C GLU A 89 -7.37 -2.64 -15.75
N PHE A 90 -7.38 -2.37 -14.45
CA PHE A 90 -8.21 -3.06 -13.49
C PHE A 90 -8.83 -2.06 -12.51
N PHE A 91 -9.95 -2.45 -11.93
CA PHE A 91 -10.57 -1.76 -10.81
C PHE A 91 -10.58 -2.68 -9.60
N GLY A 92 -10.51 -2.13 -8.40
CA GLY A 92 -10.42 -2.92 -7.19
C GLY A 92 -10.72 -2.14 -5.93
N LYS A 93 -10.94 -2.87 -4.84
CA LYS A 93 -11.26 -2.32 -3.53
C LYS A 93 -10.15 -2.64 -2.54
N TYR A 94 -9.67 -1.61 -1.85
CA TYR A 94 -8.64 -1.74 -0.82
C TYR A 94 -9.25 -1.93 0.57
N ASP A 95 -8.76 -2.95 1.27
CA ASP A 95 -9.01 -3.19 2.67
C ASP A 95 -7.75 -2.85 3.48
N ALA A 96 -7.86 -1.82 4.32
CA ALA A 96 -6.77 -1.34 5.15
C ALA A 96 -6.42 -2.29 6.31
N GLU A 97 -7.37 -3.10 6.78
CA GLU A 97 -7.13 -4.05 7.89
C GLU A 97 -6.24 -5.20 7.43
N THR A 98 -6.48 -5.70 6.22
CA THR A 98 -5.71 -6.82 5.64
C THR A 98 -4.57 -6.37 4.72
N ALA A 99 -4.49 -5.08 4.41
CA ALA A 99 -3.57 -4.48 3.44
C ALA A 99 -3.66 -5.16 2.05
N ILE A 100 -4.88 -5.47 1.61
CA ILE A 100 -5.16 -6.15 0.34
C ILE A 100 -6.04 -5.27 -0.55
N LEU A 101 -5.65 -5.11 -1.81
CA LEU A 101 -6.51 -4.62 -2.88
C LEU A 101 -7.01 -5.82 -3.68
N ALA A 102 -8.33 -6.07 -3.60
CA ALA A 102 -9.00 -7.12 -4.36
C ALA A 102 -9.41 -6.56 -5.73
N ILE A 103 -8.99 -7.22 -6.80
CA ILE A 103 -9.32 -6.79 -8.17
C ILE A 103 -10.72 -7.32 -8.53
N GLU A 104 -11.57 -6.45 -9.05
CA GLU A 104 -12.93 -6.80 -9.46
C GLU A 104 -12.92 -7.71 -10.70
N GLY A 105 -13.74 -8.77 -10.66
CA GLY A 105 -13.89 -9.70 -11.78
C GLY A 105 -12.70 -10.65 -12.01
N GLU A 106 -11.68 -10.63 -11.15
CA GLU A 106 -10.46 -11.42 -11.27
C GLU A 106 -10.13 -12.11 -9.94
N ASP A 107 -9.61 -13.34 -9.97
CA ASP A 107 -9.05 -13.99 -8.78
C ASP A 107 -7.63 -13.49 -8.47
N LYS A 108 -7.42 -12.19 -8.62
CA LYS A 108 -6.14 -11.52 -8.40
C LYS A 108 -6.25 -10.56 -7.23
N ARG A 109 -5.23 -10.57 -6.39
CA ARG A 109 -5.11 -9.70 -5.22
C ARG A 109 -3.73 -9.07 -5.20
N ILE A 110 -3.69 -7.82 -4.78
CA ILE A 110 -2.45 -7.09 -4.50
C ILE A 110 -2.31 -6.99 -2.99
N ARG A 111 -1.25 -7.57 -2.44
CA ARG A 111 -0.92 -7.43 -1.01
C ARG A 111 0.16 -6.36 -0.86
N PHE A 112 -0.07 -5.39 0.01
CA PHE A 112 0.90 -4.35 0.33
C PHE A 112 1.72 -4.70 1.55
N PHE A 113 2.96 -4.24 1.58
CA PHE A 113 3.88 -4.41 2.70
C PHE A 113 4.55 -3.09 3.05
N ALA A 114 5.14 -3.04 4.24
CA ALA A 114 5.92 -1.91 4.73
C ALA A 114 5.20 -0.55 4.57
N GLY A 115 3.88 -0.52 4.80
CA GLY A 115 3.06 0.68 4.69
C GLY A 115 2.90 1.20 3.25
N GLY A 116 2.93 0.31 2.25
CA GLY A 116 2.79 0.67 0.83
C GLY A 116 4.12 0.91 0.12
N LYS A 117 5.28 0.58 0.71
CA LYS A 117 6.58 0.72 0.04
C LYS A 117 6.86 -0.41 -0.95
N SER A 118 6.22 -1.55 -0.77
CA SER A 118 6.29 -2.68 -1.68
C SER A 118 4.96 -3.40 -1.74
N LEU A 119 4.77 -4.19 -2.80
CA LEU A 119 3.59 -5.01 -2.98
C LEU A 119 3.90 -6.33 -3.68
N LEU A 120 3.01 -7.29 -3.52
CA LEU A 120 3.01 -8.56 -4.24
C LEU A 120 1.72 -8.65 -5.08
N LEU A 121 1.87 -8.82 -6.39
CA LEU A 121 0.79 -9.21 -7.28
C LEU A 121 1.06 -10.64 -7.75
N VAL A 122 0.20 -11.58 -7.32
CA VAL A 122 0.34 -13.02 -7.57
C VAL A 122 1.68 -13.56 -7.00
N LYS A 123 2.73 -13.61 -7.81
CA LYS A 123 4.08 -14.09 -7.43
C LYS A 123 5.17 -13.05 -7.68
N ARG A 124 4.80 -11.86 -8.15
CA ARG A 124 5.75 -10.83 -8.53
C ARG A 124 5.77 -9.72 -7.50
N GLU A 125 6.96 -9.45 -6.98
CA GLU A 125 7.20 -8.36 -6.05
C GLU A 125 7.51 -7.07 -6.80
N TYR A 126 6.99 -5.96 -6.28
CA TYR A 126 7.22 -4.62 -6.81
C TYR A 126 7.65 -3.69 -5.70
N GLN A 127 8.49 -2.72 -6.07
CA GLN A 127 8.96 -1.66 -5.19
C GLN A 127 8.35 -0.34 -5.62
N LYS A 128 7.87 0.45 -4.65
CA LYS A 128 7.36 1.79 -4.91
C LYS A 128 8.51 2.70 -5.35
N VAL A 129 8.29 3.45 -6.41
CA VAL A 129 9.21 4.52 -6.82
C VAL A 129 9.02 5.67 -5.84
N LEU A 130 10.09 6.03 -5.12
CA LEU A 130 10.11 7.24 -4.30
C LEU A 130 10.27 8.42 -5.24
N GLU A 131 9.38 9.41 -5.16
CA GLU A 131 9.62 10.70 -5.83
C GLU A 131 10.92 11.31 -5.27
N PRO A 132 11.79 11.88 -6.12
CA PRO A 132 13.04 12.49 -5.71
C PRO A 132 12.85 13.77 -4.88
#